data_AF-A0A522SNV8-F1
#
_entry.id   AF-A0A522SNV8-F1
#
_cell.length_a   1.000
_cell.length_b   1.000
_cell.length_c   1.000
_cell.angle_alpha   90.00
_cell.angle_beta   90.00
_cell.angle_gamma   90.00
#
_symmetry.space_group_name_H-M   'P 1'
#
loop_
_entity.id
_entity.type
_entity.pdbx_description
1 polymer ?
#
loop_
_entity_poly.entity_id
_entity_poly.type
_entity_poly.pdbx_seq_one_letter_code
_entity_poly.pdbx_strand_id
1 'polypeptide(L)'
;MRRRLNRHRCRIIGGLYIKSIGREYRKVRIFMRLAEIFMSYIQQYFGKQPQDLVYQDIIDFFANEKEESDKIEFKSYHSLGENDKEKENGIIRTVCALLNSNGGLIIWGAPIGQNVAGRTEKVFVGTLSPVTRQIEKDYFINRITDSITPSPNEVFFFRLEDGTNYVYVIEVGKSEYAPHQFRNIYYMRIDGQSRPAPHHYIEALFKKITYPKLKGYIKPERLYHYGTSIFLKITPVIFNLSKLLNEHNVYYRIVVTKGIFANSLKDRNSGNPYGLNGNDLRVLNALDTIYYNEPYQTD
;
A
#
# COMPACT_ATOMS: atom_id res chain seq x y z
N MET A 1 20.83 49.79 13.51
CA MET A 1 21.61 49.15 12.42
C MET A 1 21.71 47.65 12.69
N ARG A 2 20.85 46.83 12.07
CA ARG A 2 20.83 45.37 12.23
C ARG A 2 21.93 44.72 11.37
N ARG A 3 22.91 44.07 12.01
CA ARG A 3 23.91 43.22 11.34
C ARG A 3 23.23 41.94 10.85
N ARG A 4 23.17 41.75 9.52
CA ARG A 4 22.81 40.47 8.89
C ARG A 4 23.98 39.50 9.03
N LEU A 5 23.74 38.36 9.67
CA LEU A 5 24.62 37.19 9.61
C LEU A 5 24.62 36.63 8.19
N ASN A 6 25.80 36.57 7.59
CA ASN A 6 26.06 35.83 6.35
C ASN A 6 25.89 34.32 6.63
N ARG A 7 24.91 33.68 6.00
CA ARG A 7 24.85 32.22 5.90
C ARG A 7 25.83 31.77 4.82
N HIS A 8 26.88 31.07 5.21
CA HIS A 8 27.78 30.38 4.30
C HIS A 8 27.00 29.33 3.49
N ARG A 9 26.83 29.57 2.18
CA ARG A 9 26.40 28.54 1.23
C ARG A 9 27.60 27.63 0.95
N CYS A 10 27.63 26.45 1.56
CA CYS A 10 28.56 25.40 1.20
C CYS A 10 28.05 24.72 -0.08
N ARG A 11 28.78 24.88 -1.20
CA ARG A 11 28.50 24.16 -2.47
C ARG A 11 29.11 22.77 -2.38
N ILE A 12 28.30 21.72 -2.32
CA ILE A 12 28.78 20.33 -2.36
C ILE A 12 28.66 19.82 -3.79
N ILE A 13 29.71 19.99 -4.60
CA ILE A 13 29.80 19.37 -5.93
C ILE A 13 30.28 17.92 -5.75
N GLY A 14 29.36 16.96 -5.64
CA GLY A 14 29.69 15.54 -5.50
C GLY A 14 30.20 14.91 -6.80
N GLY A 15 31.52 14.90 -7.03
CA GLY A 15 32.14 14.07 -8.06
C GLY A 15 32.53 12.70 -7.50
N LEU A 16 32.13 11.60 -8.12
CA LEU A 16 32.59 10.26 -7.79
C LEU A 16 33.85 9.94 -8.58
N TYR A 17 34.94 9.56 -7.90
CA TYR A 17 36.21 9.15 -8.47
C TYR A 17 36.28 7.63 -8.53
N ILE A 18 36.34 7.00 -9.69
CA ILE A 18 36.54 5.55 -9.81
C ILE A 18 37.97 5.29 -10.28
N LYS A 19 38.84 4.81 -9.38
CA LYS A 19 40.18 4.34 -9.75
C LYS A 19 40.05 2.97 -10.40
N SER A 20 40.21 2.91 -11.71
CA SER A 20 40.32 1.66 -12.45
C SER A 20 41.69 1.04 -12.18
N ILE A 21 41.75 0.01 -11.34
CA ILE A 21 42.90 -0.90 -11.28
C ILE A 21 42.53 -2.12 -12.12
N GLY A 22 43.17 -2.26 -13.29
CA GLY A 22 43.09 -3.46 -14.14
C GLY A 22 42.01 -3.45 -15.21
N ARG A 23 42.42 -3.75 -16.45
CA ARG A 23 41.57 -3.94 -17.63
C ARG A 23 40.57 -5.09 -17.40
N GLU A 24 39.31 -4.77 -17.11
CA GLU A 24 38.17 -5.65 -17.41
C GLU A 24 36.89 -4.79 -17.46
N TYR A 25 36.37 -4.54 -18.67
CA TYR A 25 35.06 -3.92 -18.86
C TYR A 25 33.97 -4.96 -18.56
N ARG A 26 33.54 -5.08 -17.31
CA ARG A 26 32.31 -5.83 -16.98
C ARG A 26 31.11 -4.91 -17.02
N LYS A 27 30.12 -5.26 -17.86
CA LYS A 27 28.79 -4.64 -17.97
C LYS A 27 28.22 -4.34 -16.58
N VAL A 28 27.91 -3.08 -16.31
CA VAL A 28 27.11 -2.67 -15.15
C VAL A 28 25.65 -3.06 -15.46
N ARG A 29 25.15 -4.12 -14.82
CA ARG A 29 23.72 -4.44 -14.83
C ARG A 29 23.03 -3.62 -13.74
N ILE A 30 22.20 -2.66 -14.16
CA ILE A 30 21.27 -1.95 -13.27
C ILE A 30 20.10 -2.91 -13.01
N PHE A 31 19.99 -3.42 -11.78
CA PHE A 31 18.81 -4.13 -11.33
C PHE A 31 17.72 -3.11 -11.01
N MET A 32 16.77 -2.90 -11.93
CA MET A 32 15.49 -2.27 -11.60
C MET A 32 14.66 -3.31 -10.83
N ARG A 33 14.37 -3.02 -9.56
CA ARG A 33 13.45 -3.81 -8.76
C ARG A 33 12.04 -3.55 -9.29
N LEU A 34 11.37 -4.59 -9.80
CA LEU A 34 9.98 -4.55 -10.24
C LEU A 34 9.11 -4.03 -9.09
N ALA A 35 8.18 -3.12 -9.40
CA ALA A 35 7.18 -2.65 -8.45
C ALA A 35 6.43 -3.86 -7.87
N GLU A 36 6.20 -3.87 -6.55
CA GLU A 36 5.28 -4.84 -5.93
C GLU A 36 3.93 -4.71 -6.62
N ILE A 37 3.59 -5.70 -7.45
CA ILE A 37 2.26 -5.83 -8.02
C ILE A 37 1.37 -6.24 -6.86
N PHE A 38 0.60 -5.30 -6.34
CA PHE A 38 -0.43 -5.61 -5.36
C PHE A 38 -1.46 -6.50 -6.07
N MET A 39 -1.47 -7.80 -5.76
CA MET A 39 -2.45 -8.73 -6.33
C MET A 39 -3.80 -8.45 -5.70
N SER A 40 -4.85 -8.36 -6.52
CA SER A 40 -6.22 -8.22 -6.03
C SER A 40 -6.67 -9.46 -5.27
N TYR A 41 -7.61 -9.32 -4.35
CA TYR A 41 -8.20 -10.48 -3.65
C TYR A 41 -8.91 -11.41 -4.63
N ILE A 42 -9.55 -10.87 -5.67
CA ILE A 42 -10.15 -11.70 -6.72
C ILE A 42 -9.09 -12.56 -7.41
N GLN A 43 -7.94 -11.99 -7.74
CA GLN A 43 -6.85 -12.77 -8.34
C GLN A 43 -6.29 -13.80 -7.36
N GLN A 44 -6.24 -13.49 -6.07
CA GLN A 44 -5.78 -14.42 -5.04
C GLN A 44 -6.73 -15.61 -4.87
N TYR A 45 -8.05 -15.40 -4.87
CA TYR A 45 -9.04 -16.46 -4.61
C TYR A 45 -9.48 -17.22 -5.86
N PHE A 46 -9.52 -16.57 -7.03
CA PHE A 46 -10.03 -17.15 -8.28
C PHE A 46 -8.96 -17.32 -9.37
N GLY A 47 -7.77 -16.74 -9.21
CA GLY A 47 -6.72 -16.80 -10.24
C GLY A 47 -7.03 -15.99 -11.50
N LYS A 48 -8.06 -15.12 -11.46
CA LYS A 48 -8.53 -14.33 -12.59
C LYS A 48 -8.44 -12.84 -12.33
N GLN A 49 -8.42 -12.05 -13.41
CA GLN A 49 -8.63 -10.61 -13.29
C GLN A 49 -10.12 -10.33 -12.99
N PRO A 50 -10.45 -9.23 -12.30
CA PRO A 50 -11.84 -8.93 -11.94
C PRO A 50 -12.80 -8.84 -13.12
N GLN A 51 -12.32 -8.38 -14.27
CA GLN A 51 -13.10 -8.27 -15.52
C GLN A 51 -13.37 -9.62 -16.21
N ASP A 52 -12.61 -10.66 -15.86
CA ASP A 52 -12.74 -12.00 -16.45
C ASP A 52 -13.52 -12.96 -15.53
N LEU A 53 -13.95 -12.48 -14.36
CA LEU A 53 -14.72 -13.25 -13.39
C LEU A 53 -16.17 -13.38 -13.88
N VAL A 54 -16.70 -14.60 -13.90
CA VAL A 54 -18.06 -14.91 -14.34
C VAL A 54 -18.86 -15.64 -13.26
N TYR A 55 -20.18 -15.70 -13.40
CA TYR A 55 -21.06 -16.35 -12.42
C TYR A 55 -20.68 -17.81 -12.14
N GLN A 56 -20.29 -18.55 -13.18
CA GLN A 56 -19.84 -19.95 -13.07
C GLN A 56 -18.62 -20.11 -12.14
N ASP A 57 -17.72 -19.13 -12.10
CA ASP A 57 -16.56 -19.19 -11.22
C ASP A 57 -16.95 -19.21 -9.74
N ILE A 58 -18.07 -18.56 -9.38
CA ILE A 58 -18.60 -18.58 -8.03
C ILE A 58 -19.23 -19.94 -7.72
N ILE A 59 -19.95 -20.53 -8.68
CA ILE A 59 -20.49 -21.88 -8.54
C ILE A 59 -19.34 -22.86 -8.29
N ASP A 60 -18.30 -22.82 -9.13
CA ASP A 60 -17.14 -23.71 -9.04
C ASP A 60 -16.36 -23.47 -7.73
N PHE A 61 -16.27 -22.22 -7.28
CA PHE A 61 -15.66 -21.89 -6.00
C PHE A 61 -16.35 -22.57 -4.82
N PHE A 62 -17.69 -22.67 -4.83
CA PHE A 62 -18.46 -23.35 -3.79
C PHE A 62 -18.76 -24.83 -4.08
N ALA A 63 -18.15 -25.41 -5.12
CA ALA A 63 -18.23 -26.86 -5.37
C ALA A 63 -17.57 -27.68 -4.24
N ASN A 64 -16.64 -27.07 -3.50
CA ASN A 64 -15.99 -27.65 -2.33
C ASN A 64 -16.27 -26.78 -1.10
N GLU A 65 -16.13 -27.37 0.09
CA GLU A 65 -16.25 -26.67 1.36
C GLU A 65 -15.33 -25.45 1.45
N LYS A 66 -15.91 -24.32 1.86
CA LYS A 66 -15.20 -23.06 2.16
C LYS A 66 -15.50 -22.59 3.57
N GLU A 67 -14.49 -22.01 4.20
CA GLU A 67 -14.58 -21.37 5.50
C GLU A 67 -14.30 -19.88 5.33
N GLU A 68 -14.97 -19.05 6.14
CA GLU A 68 -14.69 -17.62 6.19
C GLU A 68 -13.32 -17.38 6.83
N SER A 69 -12.73 -16.23 6.53
CA SER A 69 -11.50 -15.79 7.18
C SER A 69 -11.50 -14.28 7.33
N ASP A 70 -10.50 -13.72 8.00
CA ASP A 70 -10.38 -12.26 8.13
C ASP A 70 -10.35 -11.51 6.77
N LYS A 71 -10.02 -12.22 5.68
CA LYS A 71 -9.90 -11.68 4.32
C LYS A 71 -11.05 -12.04 3.38
N ILE A 72 -11.95 -12.95 3.74
CA ILE A 72 -13.10 -13.31 2.89
C ILE A 72 -14.36 -13.54 3.73
N GLU A 73 -15.47 -12.94 3.28
CA GLU A 73 -16.79 -13.06 3.91
C GLU A 73 -17.81 -13.59 2.90
N PHE A 74 -18.68 -14.48 3.35
CA PHE A 74 -19.77 -15.06 2.58
C PHE A 74 -21.12 -14.61 3.14
N LYS A 75 -21.92 -13.95 2.30
CA LYS A 75 -23.26 -13.49 2.68
C LYS A 75 -24.29 -14.09 1.76
N SER A 76 -25.15 -14.96 2.30
CA SER A 76 -26.34 -15.46 1.61
C SER A 76 -27.41 -14.39 1.53
N TYR A 77 -28.18 -14.35 0.44
CA TYR A 77 -29.35 -13.46 0.36
C TYR A 77 -30.55 -13.99 1.16
N HIS A 78 -30.67 -15.31 1.35
CA HIS A 78 -31.78 -15.98 2.02
C HIS A 78 -31.64 -15.95 3.54
N SER A 79 -31.64 -14.74 4.14
CA SER A 79 -31.84 -14.56 5.58
C SER A 79 -33.34 -14.43 5.84
N LEU A 80 -33.94 -15.40 6.55
CA LEU A 80 -35.34 -15.37 6.96
C LEU A 80 -35.59 -14.15 7.87
N GLY A 81 -36.48 -13.25 7.45
CA GLY A 81 -36.98 -12.15 8.28
C GLY A 81 -36.30 -10.79 8.09
N GLU A 82 -35.20 -10.70 7.34
CA GLU A 82 -34.57 -9.41 7.02
C GLU A 82 -35.13 -8.80 5.74
N ASN A 83 -35.43 -7.50 5.76
CA ASN A 83 -35.76 -6.78 4.55
C ASN A 83 -34.50 -6.48 3.71
N ASP A 84 -34.70 -6.13 2.44
CA ASP A 84 -33.61 -5.85 1.51
C ASP A 84 -32.62 -4.78 1.98
N LYS A 85 -33.10 -3.76 2.72
CA LYS A 85 -32.25 -2.70 3.27
C LYS A 85 -31.37 -3.21 4.41
N GLU A 86 -31.88 -4.12 5.24
CA GLU A 86 -31.12 -4.72 6.33
C GLU A 86 -29.99 -5.59 5.80
N LYS A 87 -30.26 -6.37 4.74
CA LYS A 87 -29.25 -7.16 4.04
C LYS A 87 -28.14 -6.27 3.48
N GLU A 88 -28.50 -5.19 2.78
CA GLU A 88 -27.53 -4.20 2.30
C GLU A 88 -26.72 -3.58 3.45
N ASN A 89 -27.37 -3.20 4.57
CA ASN A 89 -26.67 -2.67 5.74
C ASN A 89 -25.71 -3.69 6.37
N GLY A 90 -26.02 -4.99 6.29
CA GLY A 90 -25.12 -6.07 6.68
C GLY A 90 -23.86 -6.09 5.82
N ILE A 91 -23.99 -5.88 4.51
CA ILE A 91 -22.83 -5.75 3.61
C ILE A 91 -22.02 -4.50 3.92
N ILE A 92 -22.65 -3.33 4.06
CA ILE A 92 -21.97 -2.06 4.37
C ILE A 92 -21.20 -2.15 5.71
N ARG A 93 -21.79 -2.81 6.72
CA ARG A 93 -21.11 -3.10 8.00
C ARG A 93 -19.87 -3.95 7.81
N THR A 94 -19.95 -4.96 6.95
CA THR A 94 -18.82 -5.83 6.61
C THR A 94 -17.73 -5.05 5.89
N VAL A 95 -18.09 -4.17 4.94
CA VAL A 95 -17.15 -3.25 4.27
C VAL A 95 -16.43 -2.36 5.30
N CYS A 96 -17.18 -1.77 6.24
CA CYS A 96 -16.61 -0.96 7.33
C CYS A 96 -15.61 -1.75 8.19
N ALA A 97 -15.95 -2.99 8.54
CA ALA A 97 -15.05 -3.87 9.28
C ALA A 97 -13.76 -4.18 8.51
N LEU A 98 -13.86 -4.47 7.21
CA LEU A 98 -12.70 -4.78 6.35
C LEU A 98 -11.78 -3.56 6.17
N LEU A 99 -12.35 -2.36 6.01
CA LEU A 99 -11.59 -1.10 5.92
C LEU A 99 -10.75 -0.84 7.18
N ASN A 100 -11.26 -1.22 8.34
CA ASN A 100 -10.58 -1.11 9.64
C ASN A 100 -9.59 -2.23 9.93
N SER A 101 -9.53 -3.23 9.07
CA SER A 101 -8.64 -4.39 9.19
C SER A 101 -7.61 -4.34 8.05
N ASN A 102 -7.40 -5.44 7.34
CA ASN A 102 -6.42 -5.51 6.26
C ASN A 102 -7.05 -5.47 4.86
N GLY A 103 -8.32 -5.08 4.72
CA GLY A 103 -9.08 -5.29 3.49
C GLY A 103 -9.52 -6.75 3.32
N GLY A 104 -10.20 -7.06 2.22
CA GLY A 104 -10.66 -8.40 1.88
C GLY A 104 -11.71 -8.43 0.79
N LEU A 105 -12.39 -9.57 0.69
CA LEU A 105 -13.38 -9.88 -0.32
C LEU A 105 -14.72 -10.26 0.32
N ILE A 106 -15.83 -9.81 -0.24
CA ILE A 106 -17.18 -10.22 0.14
C ILE A 106 -17.83 -10.87 -1.07
N ILE A 107 -18.41 -12.05 -0.89
CA ILE A 107 -19.28 -12.68 -1.89
C ILE A 107 -20.71 -12.61 -1.37
N TRP A 108 -21.51 -11.71 -1.95
CA TRP A 108 -22.92 -11.56 -1.64
C TRP A 108 -23.76 -12.33 -2.66
N GLY A 109 -24.51 -13.32 -2.16
CA GLY A 109 -25.13 -14.36 -2.96
C GLY A 109 -24.55 -15.75 -2.70
N ALA A 110 -23.61 -15.87 -1.76
CA ALA A 110 -22.98 -17.14 -1.38
C ALA A 110 -24.00 -18.17 -0.82
N PRO A 111 -23.66 -19.47 -0.75
CA PRO A 111 -24.50 -20.48 -0.12
C PRO A 111 -24.85 -20.13 1.34
N ILE A 112 -25.88 -20.78 1.88
CA ILE A 112 -26.22 -20.66 3.29
C ILE A 112 -25.17 -21.42 4.11
N GLY A 113 -24.53 -20.74 5.06
CA GLY A 113 -23.53 -21.35 5.94
C GLY A 113 -24.14 -22.45 6.82
N GLN A 114 -23.49 -23.61 6.84
CA GLN A 114 -23.92 -24.80 7.56
C GLN A 114 -23.03 -25.04 8.79
N ASN A 115 -23.64 -25.42 9.91
CA ASN A 115 -22.90 -25.82 11.11
C ASN A 115 -22.56 -27.31 10.97
N VAL A 116 -21.27 -27.64 10.91
CA VAL A 116 -20.79 -29.02 10.87
C VAL A 116 -20.45 -29.48 12.28
N ALA A 117 -20.92 -30.68 12.67
CA ALA A 117 -20.64 -31.23 13.99
C ALA A 117 -19.13 -31.31 14.26
N GLY A 118 -18.68 -30.71 15.36
CA GLY A 118 -17.26 -30.68 15.75
C GLY A 118 -16.47 -29.47 15.24
N ARG A 119 -17.07 -28.54 14.50
CA ARG A 119 -16.46 -27.25 14.13
C ARG A 119 -17.24 -26.09 14.72
N THR A 120 -16.53 -25.05 15.16
CA THR A 120 -17.13 -23.79 15.62
C THR A 120 -17.53 -22.89 14.45
N GLU A 121 -16.79 -22.99 13.36
CA GLU A 121 -16.99 -22.17 12.16
C GLU A 121 -18.03 -22.76 11.21
N LYS A 122 -18.71 -21.87 10.50
CA LYS A 122 -19.66 -22.24 9.45
C LYS A 122 -18.90 -22.64 8.19
N VAL A 123 -19.42 -23.67 7.52
CA VAL A 123 -18.92 -24.12 6.23
C VAL A 123 -19.91 -23.74 5.14
N PHE A 124 -19.39 -23.29 4.00
CA PHE A 124 -20.16 -22.83 2.86
C PHE A 124 -19.86 -23.73 1.66
N VAL A 125 -20.88 -24.42 1.17
CA VAL A 125 -20.77 -25.38 0.06
C VAL A 125 -22.11 -25.52 -0.64
N GLY A 126 -22.07 -25.76 -1.96
CA GLY A 126 -23.25 -26.10 -2.75
C GLY A 126 -23.99 -24.90 -3.31
N THR A 127 -25.32 -24.99 -3.35
CA THR A 127 -26.19 -24.06 -4.08
C THR A 127 -26.07 -22.63 -3.57
N LEU A 128 -25.85 -21.69 -4.49
CA LEU A 128 -25.81 -20.26 -4.22
C LEU A 128 -27.16 -19.75 -3.72
N SER A 129 -27.14 -18.66 -2.96
CA SER A 129 -28.34 -17.93 -2.54
C SER A 129 -28.34 -16.55 -3.19
N PRO A 130 -28.55 -16.44 -4.51
CA PRO A 130 -28.39 -15.19 -5.25
C PRO A 130 -29.39 -14.11 -4.83
N VAL A 131 -29.04 -12.87 -5.13
CA VAL A 131 -29.94 -11.72 -5.05
C VAL A 131 -30.87 -11.78 -6.26
N THR A 132 -32.18 -11.57 -6.04
CA THR A 132 -33.20 -11.66 -7.10
C THR A 132 -33.49 -10.34 -7.80
N ARG A 133 -32.89 -9.25 -7.32
CA ARG A 133 -32.98 -7.91 -7.92
C ARG A 133 -31.61 -7.38 -8.33
N GLN A 134 -31.61 -6.64 -9.42
CA GLN A 134 -30.42 -5.93 -9.88
C GLN A 134 -30.15 -4.73 -8.95
N ILE A 135 -28.92 -4.64 -8.47
CA ILE A 135 -28.39 -3.53 -7.68
C ILE A 135 -27.36 -2.83 -8.55
N GLU A 136 -27.64 -1.56 -8.87
CA GLU A 136 -26.73 -0.75 -9.64
C GLU A 136 -25.47 -0.41 -8.84
N LYS A 137 -24.32 -0.47 -9.52
CA LYS A 137 -23.02 -0.19 -8.91
C LYS A 137 -23.00 1.19 -8.27
N ASP A 138 -23.38 2.23 -9.02
CA ASP A 138 -23.31 3.61 -8.56
C ASP A 138 -24.25 3.85 -7.35
N TYR A 139 -25.42 3.23 -7.36
CA TYR A 139 -26.33 3.25 -6.22
C TYR A 139 -25.66 2.67 -4.96
N PHE A 140 -25.05 1.49 -5.07
CA PHE A 140 -24.43 0.83 -3.94
C PHE A 140 -23.19 1.57 -3.42
N ILE A 141 -22.36 2.09 -4.33
CA ILE A 141 -21.17 2.89 -3.97
C ILE A 141 -21.57 4.19 -3.27
N ASN A 142 -22.63 4.87 -3.74
CA ASN A 142 -23.16 6.07 -3.07
C ASN A 142 -23.67 5.72 -1.67
N ARG A 143 -24.41 4.61 -1.53
CA ARG A 143 -24.88 4.13 -0.21
C ARG A 143 -23.73 3.87 0.76
N ILE A 144 -22.62 3.28 0.31
CA ILE A 144 -21.42 3.09 1.14
C ILE A 144 -20.82 4.44 1.53
N THR A 145 -20.61 5.33 0.57
CA THR A 145 -20.02 6.66 0.78
C THR A 145 -20.80 7.50 1.78
N ASP A 146 -22.13 7.45 1.71
CA ASP A 146 -23.03 8.17 2.63
C ASP A 146 -23.10 7.54 4.02
N SER A 147 -22.88 6.22 4.12
CA SER A 147 -23.10 5.47 5.36
C SER A 147 -21.83 5.26 6.19
N ILE A 148 -20.66 5.36 5.57
CA ILE A 148 -19.35 5.13 6.21
C ILE A 148 -18.59 6.45 6.31
N THR A 149 -18.02 6.73 7.49
CA THR A 149 -17.22 7.93 7.74
C THR A 149 -15.87 7.57 8.37
N PRO A 150 -14.73 8.12 7.93
CA PRO A 150 -14.57 8.90 6.70
C PRO A 150 -14.97 8.08 5.47
N SER A 151 -15.27 8.75 4.35
CA SER A 151 -15.67 8.06 3.13
C SER A 151 -14.54 7.14 2.65
N PRO A 152 -14.87 5.90 2.21
CA PRO A 152 -13.86 4.95 1.77
C PRO A 152 -13.44 5.19 0.31
N ASN A 153 -12.19 4.85 -0.02
CA ASN A 153 -11.61 5.15 -1.33
C ASN A 153 -11.39 3.91 -2.21
N GLU A 154 -11.26 2.72 -1.60
CA GLU A 154 -10.90 1.47 -2.30
C GLU A 154 -11.98 0.41 -2.09
N VAL A 155 -13.16 0.64 -2.65
CA VAL A 155 -14.24 -0.35 -2.67
C VAL A 155 -14.66 -0.61 -4.11
N PHE A 156 -14.43 -1.84 -4.58
CA PHE A 156 -14.76 -2.28 -5.92
C PHE A 156 -15.96 -3.22 -5.88
N PHE A 157 -16.92 -3.01 -6.77
CA PHE A 157 -18.17 -3.75 -6.82
C PHE A 157 -18.32 -4.39 -8.20
N PHE A 158 -18.37 -5.71 -8.22
CA PHE A 158 -18.50 -6.52 -9.42
C PHE A 158 -19.82 -7.29 -9.38
N ARG A 159 -20.63 -7.13 -10.43
CA ARG A 159 -21.90 -7.85 -10.60
C ARG A 159 -21.67 -9.04 -11.52
N LEU A 160 -22.09 -10.20 -11.07
CA LEU A 160 -22.15 -11.44 -11.85
C LEU A 160 -23.62 -11.85 -11.96
N GLU A 161 -24.07 -12.20 -13.15
CA GLU A 161 -25.49 -12.48 -13.42
C GLU A 161 -25.68 -13.81 -14.15
N ASP A 162 -26.76 -14.51 -13.82
CA ASP A 162 -27.27 -15.70 -14.49
C ASP A 162 -28.79 -15.59 -14.58
N GLY A 163 -29.28 -15.07 -15.71
CA GLY A 163 -30.69 -14.73 -15.89
C GLY A 163 -31.16 -13.65 -14.91
N THR A 164 -32.05 -14.02 -13.99
CA THR A 164 -32.59 -13.13 -12.94
C THR A 164 -31.83 -13.22 -11.62
N ASN A 165 -30.80 -14.06 -11.55
CA ASN A 165 -30.01 -14.28 -10.34
C ASN A 165 -28.74 -13.45 -10.39
N TYR A 166 -28.45 -12.74 -9.30
CA TYR A 166 -27.28 -11.88 -9.20
C TYR A 166 -26.41 -12.30 -8.01
N VAL A 167 -25.10 -12.34 -8.24
CA VAL A 167 -24.08 -12.45 -7.20
C VAL A 167 -23.19 -11.22 -7.30
N TYR A 168 -22.89 -10.61 -6.16
CA TYR A 168 -22.01 -9.46 -6.10
C TYR A 168 -20.72 -9.83 -5.40
N VAL A 169 -19.60 -9.57 -6.06
CA VAL A 169 -18.27 -9.72 -5.51
C VAL A 169 -17.75 -8.33 -5.19
N ILE A 170 -17.44 -8.08 -3.92
CA ILE A 170 -17.07 -6.77 -3.42
C ILE A 170 -15.66 -6.87 -2.86
N GLU A 171 -14.72 -6.19 -3.49
CA GLU A 171 -13.34 -6.13 -3.03
C GLU A 171 -13.10 -4.83 -2.27
N VAL A 172 -12.56 -4.95 -1.07
CA VAL A 172 -12.31 -3.82 -0.16
C VAL A 172 -10.82 -3.74 0.11
N GLY A 173 -10.20 -2.64 -0.29
CA GLY A 173 -8.80 -2.34 -0.03
C GLY A 173 -8.55 -2.00 1.44
N LYS A 174 -7.28 -2.04 1.83
CA LYS A 174 -6.86 -1.61 3.16
C LYS A 174 -6.86 -0.09 3.24
N SER A 175 -7.66 0.48 4.13
CA SER A 175 -7.72 1.93 4.25
C SER A 175 -6.47 2.52 4.92
N GLU A 176 -5.93 3.58 4.31
CA GLU A 176 -4.94 4.47 4.94
C GLU A 176 -5.59 5.44 5.95
N TYR A 177 -6.92 5.59 5.91
CA TYR A 177 -7.72 6.53 6.70
C TYR A 177 -8.51 5.88 7.84
N ALA A 178 -8.20 4.62 8.17
CA ALA A 178 -8.79 3.96 9.33
C ALA A 178 -8.50 4.77 10.62
N PRO A 179 -9.44 4.83 11.58
CA PRO A 179 -10.65 4.03 11.65
C PRO A 179 -11.88 4.66 10.94
N HIS A 180 -12.72 3.79 10.37
CA HIS A 180 -14.02 4.05 9.76
C HIS A 180 -15.17 3.63 10.68
N GLN A 181 -16.26 4.38 10.65
CA GLN A 181 -17.49 4.11 11.38
C GLN A 181 -18.66 3.89 10.42
N PHE A 182 -19.57 2.99 10.80
CA PHE A 182 -20.88 2.85 10.18
C PHE A 182 -21.93 3.10 11.26
N ARG A 183 -22.78 4.12 11.07
CA ARG A 183 -23.78 4.56 12.08
C ARG A 183 -23.18 4.81 13.47
N ASN A 184 -22.06 5.56 13.52
CA ASN A 184 -21.32 5.88 14.75
C ASN A 184 -20.72 4.68 15.50
N ILE A 185 -20.66 3.51 14.88
CA ILE A 185 -20.05 2.32 15.45
C ILE A 185 -18.84 1.94 14.59
N TYR A 186 -17.69 1.79 15.23
CA TYR A 186 -16.50 1.20 14.61
C TYR A 186 -16.66 -0.31 14.60
N TYR A 187 -16.44 -0.93 13.46
CA TYR A 187 -16.45 -2.39 13.32
C TYR A 187 -15.03 -2.89 13.04
N MET A 188 -14.73 -4.11 13.48
CA MET A 188 -13.50 -4.82 13.17
C MET A 188 -13.80 -6.23 12.71
N ARG A 189 -12.85 -6.84 11.98
CA ARG A 189 -12.84 -8.28 11.73
C ARG A 189 -12.16 -9.00 12.90
N ILE A 190 -12.81 -10.02 13.41
CA ILE A 190 -12.24 -10.98 14.35
C ILE A 190 -12.80 -12.37 14.01
N ASP A 191 -11.91 -13.31 13.75
CA ASP A 191 -12.23 -14.72 13.45
C ASP A 191 -13.31 -14.85 12.37
N GLY A 192 -13.14 -14.15 11.25
CA GLY A 192 -14.10 -14.24 10.16
C GLY A 192 -15.45 -13.55 10.43
N GLN A 193 -15.62 -12.79 11.53
CA GLN A 193 -16.85 -12.07 11.84
C GLN A 193 -16.66 -10.55 11.99
N SER A 194 -17.66 -9.78 11.58
CA SER A 194 -17.72 -8.33 11.80
C SER A 194 -18.36 -8.00 13.15
N ARG A 195 -17.55 -7.53 14.11
CA ARG A 195 -18.01 -7.17 15.46
C ARG A 195 -17.73 -5.69 15.77
N PRO A 196 -18.50 -5.06 16.67
CA PRO A 196 -18.15 -3.75 17.19
C PRO A 196 -16.73 -3.78 17.78
N ALA A 197 -15.91 -2.82 17.37
CA ALA A 197 -14.52 -2.74 17.79
C ALA A 197 -14.43 -2.30 19.26
N PRO A 198 -13.63 -2.97 20.09
CA PRO A 198 -13.38 -2.53 21.45
C PRO A 198 -12.52 -1.26 21.46
N HIS A 199 -12.62 -0.49 22.56
CA HIS A 199 -11.96 0.80 22.68
C HIS A 199 -10.44 0.76 22.39
N HIS A 200 -9.73 -0.23 22.95
CA HIS A 200 -8.27 -0.37 22.75
C HIS A 200 -7.89 -0.59 21.28
N TYR A 201 -8.74 -1.26 20.49
CA TYR A 201 -8.49 -1.48 19.07
C TYR A 201 -8.60 -0.17 18.28
N ILE A 202 -9.63 0.62 18.59
CA ILE A 202 -9.86 1.94 17.98
C ILE A 202 -8.69 2.88 18.31
N GLU A 203 -8.24 2.90 19.57
CA GLU A 203 -7.05 3.67 19.95
C GLU A 203 -5.81 3.25 19.16
N ALA A 204 -5.60 1.94 18.98
CA ALA A 204 -4.47 1.43 18.21
C ALA A 204 -4.54 1.86 16.74
N LEU A 205 -5.75 1.94 16.15
CA LEU A 205 -5.95 2.46 14.80
C LEU A 205 -5.63 3.96 14.71
N PHE A 206 -6.08 4.77 15.67
CA PHE A 206 -5.75 6.20 15.71
C PHE A 206 -4.25 6.45 15.97
N LYS A 207 -3.63 5.66 16.84
CA LYS A 207 -2.22 5.75 17.21
C LYS A 207 -1.30 5.03 16.23
N LYS A 208 -1.84 4.44 15.15
CA LYS A 208 -1.08 3.66 14.19
C LYS A 208 0.07 4.51 13.63
N ILE A 209 1.27 4.24 14.14
CA ILE A 209 2.49 4.92 13.71
C ILE A 209 2.71 4.47 12.27
N THR A 210 2.46 5.37 11.34
CA THR A 210 2.75 5.18 9.93
C THR A 210 4.03 5.96 9.62
N TYR A 211 4.87 5.38 8.79
CA TYR A 211 6.13 6.00 8.37
C TYR A 211 6.01 6.48 6.92
N PRO A 212 6.58 7.64 6.57
CA PRO A 212 6.60 8.11 5.21
C PRO A 212 7.36 7.13 4.29
N LYS A 213 6.79 6.85 3.11
CA LYS A 213 7.37 5.98 2.10
C LYS A 213 8.37 6.78 1.28
N LEU A 214 9.62 6.82 1.72
CA LEU A 214 10.70 7.51 1.00
C LEU A 214 11.30 6.61 -0.08
N LYS A 215 11.59 7.18 -1.26
CA LYS A 215 12.38 6.52 -2.32
C LYS A 215 13.56 7.40 -2.72
N GLY A 216 14.75 6.81 -2.72
CA GLY A 216 15.97 7.43 -3.22
C GLY A 216 16.35 6.92 -4.61
N TYR A 217 16.79 7.83 -5.47
CA TYR A 217 17.32 7.55 -6.80
C TYR A 217 18.69 8.20 -6.96
N ILE A 218 19.53 7.62 -7.81
CA ILE A 218 20.81 8.22 -8.21
C ILE A 218 20.72 8.52 -9.70
N LYS A 219 20.85 9.79 -10.07
CA LYS A 219 20.91 10.26 -11.45
C LYS A 219 22.37 10.44 -11.89
N PRO A 220 22.90 9.61 -12.80
CA PRO A 220 24.19 9.87 -13.44
C PRO A 220 24.06 11.12 -14.32
N GLU A 221 24.87 12.15 -14.08
CA GLU A 221 24.81 13.39 -14.88
C GLU A 221 25.85 13.40 -15.99
N ARG A 222 27.10 13.13 -15.62
CA ARG A 222 28.22 13.23 -16.55
C ARG A 222 29.31 12.25 -16.20
N LEU A 223 29.81 11.56 -17.21
CA LEU A 223 31.03 10.77 -17.14
C LEU A 223 32.13 11.51 -17.89
N TYR A 224 33.29 11.69 -17.28
CA TYR A 224 34.45 12.29 -17.94
C TYR A 224 35.74 11.64 -17.45
N HIS A 225 36.79 11.77 -18.25
CA HIS A 225 38.12 11.24 -17.97
C HIS A 225 39.10 12.39 -17.75
N TYR A 226 40.06 12.19 -16.85
CA TYR A 226 41.20 13.08 -16.67
C TYR A 226 42.44 12.23 -16.40
N GLY A 227 43.33 12.16 -17.39
CA GLY A 227 44.44 11.20 -17.40
C GLY A 227 43.94 9.76 -17.30
N THR A 228 44.42 9.03 -16.30
CA THR A 228 44.02 7.63 -16.02
C THR A 228 42.79 7.49 -15.13
N SER A 229 42.18 8.60 -14.72
CA SER A 229 41.08 8.62 -13.76
C SER A 229 39.74 8.86 -14.45
N ILE A 230 38.72 8.14 -13.99
CA ILE A 230 37.33 8.28 -14.45
C ILE A 230 36.53 8.97 -13.36
N PHE A 231 35.80 10.02 -13.75
CA PHE A 231 34.93 10.79 -12.88
C PHE A 231 33.49 10.63 -13.33
N LEU A 232 32.63 10.29 -12.38
CA LEU A 232 31.19 10.23 -12.56
C LEU A 232 30.53 11.26 -11.64
N LYS A 233 29.90 12.28 -12.21
CA LYS A 233 29.03 13.17 -11.44
C LYS A 233 27.67 12.48 -11.28
N ILE A 234 27.22 12.37 -10.04
CA ILE A 234 25.91 11.81 -9.69
C ILE A 234 25.11 12.83 -8.89
N THR A 235 23.79 12.80 -9.03
CA THR A 235 22.86 13.60 -8.25
C THR A 235 21.90 12.67 -7.53
N PRO A 236 21.93 12.61 -6.18
CA PRO A 236 20.91 11.91 -5.42
C PRO A 236 19.59 12.67 -5.50
N VAL A 237 18.49 11.92 -5.65
CA VAL A 237 17.14 12.45 -5.63
C VAL A 237 16.31 11.65 -4.64
N ILE A 238 15.61 12.31 -3.72
CA ILE A 238 14.74 11.65 -2.75
C ILE A 238 13.31 12.13 -3.00
N PHE A 239 12.36 11.20 -2.99
CA PHE A 239 10.94 11.47 -3.06
C PHE A 239 10.24 10.93 -1.83
N ASN A 240 9.28 11.69 -1.32
CA ASN A 240 8.28 11.18 -0.40
C ASN A 240 7.04 10.75 -1.18
N LEU A 241 6.71 9.46 -1.14
CA LEU A 241 5.53 8.90 -1.81
C LEU A 241 4.32 8.77 -0.87
N SER A 242 4.44 9.18 0.39
CA SER A 242 3.31 9.22 1.31
C SER A 242 2.54 10.53 1.17
N LYS A 243 1.24 10.43 0.86
CA LYS A 243 0.36 11.59 0.65
C LYS A 243 0.12 12.43 1.91
N LEU A 244 0.12 11.78 3.07
CA LEU A 244 -0.35 12.38 4.33
C LEU A 244 0.73 12.46 5.41
N LEU A 245 1.93 11.94 5.12
CA LEU A 245 3.03 11.88 6.07
C LEU A 245 4.20 12.60 5.46
N ASN A 246 4.68 13.63 6.15
CA ASN A 246 5.92 14.31 5.80
C ASN A 246 7.05 13.70 6.64
N GLU A 247 8.25 13.59 6.06
CA GLU A 247 9.43 13.26 6.85
C GLU A 247 10.16 14.54 7.25
N HIS A 248 10.63 14.59 8.48
CA HIS A 248 11.42 15.70 9.00
C HIS A 248 12.89 15.31 9.19
N ASN A 249 13.79 16.29 9.15
CA ASN A 249 15.23 16.09 9.34
C ASN A 249 15.79 15.00 8.40
N VAL A 250 15.44 15.10 7.13
CA VAL A 250 15.84 14.13 6.10
C VAL A 250 17.35 14.09 6.02
N TYR A 251 17.92 12.90 6.04
CA TYR A 251 19.34 12.65 5.79
C TYR A 251 19.48 11.51 4.79
N TYR A 252 20.61 11.46 4.10
CA TYR A 252 20.90 10.34 3.21
C TYR A 252 22.36 9.95 3.26
N ARG A 253 22.61 8.71 2.83
CA ARG A 253 23.92 8.10 2.79
C ARG A 253 24.13 7.43 1.45
N ILE A 254 25.24 7.75 0.79
CA ILE A 254 25.67 7.09 -0.45
C ILE A 254 26.97 6.38 -0.16
N VAL A 255 27.00 5.07 -0.45
CA VAL A 255 28.20 4.24 -0.30
C VAL A 255 28.60 3.73 -1.67
N VAL A 256 29.88 3.86 -2.00
CA VAL A 256 30.44 3.31 -3.23
C VAL A 256 31.42 2.18 -2.94
N THR A 257 31.27 1.09 -3.67
CA THR A 257 32.11 -0.11 -3.52
C THR A 257 33.44 0.01 -4.27
N LYS A 258 33.47 0.80 -5.36
CA LYS A 258 34.66 1.07 -6.15
C LYS A 258 34.80 2.57 -6.34
N GLY A 259 36.00 3.08 -6.07
CA GLY A 259 36.27 4.51 -6.11
C GLY A 259 36.08 5.20 -4.76
N ILE A 260 36.18 6.53 -4.75
CA ILE A 260 35.97 7.40 -3.59
C ILE A 260 35.24 8.67 -4.05
N PHE A 261 34.63 9.42 -3.15
CA PHE A 261 34.12 10.75 -3.48
C PHE A 261 35.30 11.71 -3.67
N ALA A 262 35.38 12.42 -4.78
CA ALA A 262 36.52 13.29 -5.12
C ALA A 262 36.79 14.37 -4.05
N ASN A 263 35.74 14.86 -3.39
CA ASN A 263 35.85 15.83 -2.31
C ASN A 263 36.37 15.23 -0.99
N SER A 264 36.31 13.91 -0.80
CA SER A 264 36.89 13.25 0.39
C SER A 264 38.40 13.45 0.50
N LEU A 265 39.07 13.71 -0.62
CA LEU A 265 40.50 14.01 -0.67
C LEU A 265 40.84 15.44 -0.20
N LYS A 266 39.86 16.34 -0.20
CA LYS A 266 40.06 17.78 0.08
C LYS A 266 39.80 18.17 1.52
N ASP A 267 39.00 17.39 2.26
CA ASP A 267 38.46 17.81 3.55
C ASP A 267 39.10 17.02 4.71
N ARG A 268 39.93 17.68 5.53
CA ARG A 268 40.62 17.08 6.69
C ARG A 268 40.06 17.55 8.05
N ASN A 269 39.02 18.37 8.06
CA ASN A 269 38.50 18.98 9.29
C ASN A 269 37.38 18.15 9.94
N SER A 270 37.20 18.34 11.26
CA SER A 270 36.18 17.71 12.10
C SER A 270 34.79 18.18 11.68
N GLY A 271 34.07 17.31 10.96
CA GLY A 271 32.82 17.65 10.26
C GLY A 271 32.72 17.00 8.88
N ASN A 272 33.76 16.26 8.48
CA ASN A 272 33.85 15.57 7.21
C ASN A 272 32.60 14.69 6.95
N PRO A 273 31.79 14.99 5.91
CA PRO A 273 30.66 14.14 5.54
C PRO A 273 31.11 12.80 4.93
N TYR A 274 32.41 12.64 4.68
CA TYR A 274 32.98 11.44 4.08
C TYR A 274 33.50 10.45 5.13
N GLY A 275 33.05 9.20 5.03
CA GLY A 275 33.53 8.06 5.84
C GLY A 275 34.21 7.00 5.00
N LEU A 276 34.63 5.89 5.64
CA LEU A 276 35.21 4.71 4.98
C LEU A 276 36.33 5.07 3.97
N ASN A 277 37.29 5.89 4.37
CA ASN A 277 38.39 6.36 3.50
C ASN A 277 37.91 7.05 2.20
N GLY A 278 36.75 7.72 2.26
CA GLY A 278 36.17 8.43 1.12
C GLY A 278 35.15 7.63 0.31
N ASN A 279 34.83 6.40 0.71
CA ASN A 279 33.82 5.55 0.06
C ASN A 279 32.38 5.84 0.51
N ASP A 280 32.21 6.57 1.59
CA ASP A 280 30.91 6.87 2.21
C ASP A 280 30.68 8.37 2.19
N LEU A 281 29.51 8.83 1.76
CA LEU A 281 29.06 10.22 1.87
C LEU A 281 27.79 10.25 2.72
N ARG A 282 27.82 11.02 3.80
CA ARG A 282 26.69 11.26 4.70
C ARG A 282 26.30 12.72 4.64
N VAL A 283 25.09 12.98 4.16
CA VAL A 283 24.52 14.32 4.20
C VAL A 283 23.47 14.34 5.29
N LEU A 284 23.88 14.85 6.45
CA LEU A 284 23.01 15.10 7.58
C LEU A 284 22.23 16.40 7.32
N ASN A 285 20.97 16.45 7.74
CA ASN A 285 20.10 17.62 7.56
C ASN A 285 20.01 18.06 6.08
N ALA A 286 19.82 17.08 5.20
CA ALA A 286 19.66 17.30 3.78
C ALA A 286 18.45 18.21 3.49
N LEU A 287 17.34 18.00 4.20
CA LEU A 287 16.13 18.81 4.13
C LEU A 287 15.37 18.78 5.46
N ASP A 288 14.86 19.93 5.91
CA ASP A 288 14.11 20.02 7.17
C ASP A 288 12.79 19.24 7.10
N THR A 289 12.09 19.29 5.96
CA THR A 289 10.83 18.57 5.72
C THR A 289 10.69 18.21 4.25
N ILE A 290 10.38 16.96 3.92
CA ILE A 290 10.04 16.52 2.55
C ILE A 290 8.54 16.22 2.45
N TYR A 291 7.86 16.97 1.57
CA TYR A 291 6.42 16.84 1.34
C TYR A 291 6.11 15.82 0.24
N TYR A 292 4.85 15.39 0.18
CA TYR A 292 4.39 14.43 -0.83
C TYR A 292 4.76 14.87 -2.25
N ASN A 293 5.44 13.98 -2.97
CA ASN A 293 5.88 14.14 -4.34
C ASN A 293 6.80 15.35 -4.61
N GLU A 294 7.33 15.98 -3.56
CA GLU A 294 8.36 17.01 -3.70
C GLU A 294 9.74 16.35 -3.80
N PRO A 295 10.47 16.54 -4.91
CA PRO A 295 11.81 15.99 -5.05
C PRO A 295 12.81 16.82 -4.25
N TYR A 296 13.56 16.16 -3.36
CA TYR A 296 14.81 16.71 -2.87
C TYR A 296 15.94 16.33 -3.83
N GLN A 297 16.67 17.31 -4.35
CA GLN A 297 17.87 17.11 -5.16
C GLN A 297 18.95 18.12 -4.75
N THR A 298 20.21 17.69 -4.79
CA THR A 298 21.35 18.57 -4.55
C THR A 298 21.90 19.11 -5.88
N ASP A 299 22.08 20.43 -5.98
CA ASP A 299 22.71 21.10 -7.14
C ASP A 299 24.21 20.81 -7.29
#